data_AF-A0AAV6CI19-F1
#
_entry.id   AF-A0AAV6CI19-F1
#
_cell.length_a   1.000
_cell.length_b   1.000
_cell.length_c   1.000
_cell.angle_alpha   90.00
_cell.angle_beta   90.00
_cell.angle_gamma   90.00
#
_symmetry.space_group_name_H-M   'P 1'
#
loop_
_entity.id
_entity.type
_entity.pdbx_description
1 polymer ?
#
loop_
_entity_poly.entity_id
_entity_poly.type
_entity_poly.pdbx_seq_one_letter_code
_entity_poly.pdbx_strand_id
1 'polypeptide(L)'
;MDRALDKQHLARCIITGLLGIGAVSMAVFGTVAFAERPLVRALTPLGAYLFWALLFMVGGGFILSTLLPATMSRLRFVGYFAAGFFLYSAAYVAFYFPLKNLAGEWLGIGCGSVGLAAVLAAYFKNWTAFPVMALALLIANVAGYGTGRLLWTIVPPPNGMLLWGLLYGTDLGAGLGMAIYLATKSSPNSER
;
A
#
# COMPACT_ATOMS: atom_id res chain seq x y z
N MET A 1 22.48 -17.70 0.75
CA MET A 1 22.18 -16.97 -0.49
C MET A 1 23.33 -16.02 -0.80
N ASP A 2 23.83 -15.97 -2.04
CA ASP A 2 24.88 -15.03 -2.43
C ASP A 2 24.41 -13.59 -2.14
N ARG A 3 25.29 -12.78 -1.52
CA ARG A 3 25.04 -11.39 -1.17
C ARG A 3 24.64 -10.56 -2.40
N ALA A 4 25.12 -10.93 -3.60
CA ALA A 4 24.72 -10.29 -4.84
C ALA A 4 23.26 -10.59 -5.22
N LEU A 5 22.84 -11.85 -5.11
CA LEU A 5 21.45 -12.26 -5.38
C LEU A 5 20.46 -11.64 -4.40
N ASP A 6 20.83 -11.52 -3.13
CA ASP A 6 20.02 -10.86 -2.10
C ASP A 6 19.75 -9.38 -2.42
N LYS A 7 20.78 -8.67 -2.86
CA LYS A 7 20.64 -7.26 -3.30
C LYS A 7 19.74 -7.13 -4.52
N GLN A 8 19.86 -8.04 -5.50
CA GLN A 8 19.02 -8.04 -6.70
C GLN A 8 17.55 -8.31 -6.36
N HIS A 9 17.27 -9.25 -5.45
CA HIS A 9 15.92 -9.55 -4.99
C HIS A 9 15.29 -8.36 -4.25
N LEU A 10 16.04 -7.74 -3.34
CA LEU A 10 15.62 -6.52 -2.64
C LEU A 10 15.29 -5.39 -3.62
N ALA A 11 16.21 -5.09 -4.54
CA ALA A 11 16.04 -4.02 -5.52
C ALA A 11 14.81 -4.28 -6.39
N ARG A 12 14.62 -5.52 -6.86
CA ARG A 12 13.42 -5.91 -7.63
C ARG A 12 12.15 -5.65 -6.85
N CYS A 13 12.08 -6.10 -5.59
CA CYS A 13 10.88 -5.91 -4.77
C CYS A 13 10.54 -4.43 -4.57
N ILE A 14 11.54 -3.61 -4.23
CA ILE A 14 11.35 -2.17 -4.04
C ILE A 14 10.93 -1.49 -5.35
N ILE A 15 11.62 -1.74 -6.47
CA ILE A 15 11.35 -1.08 -7.76
C ILE A 15 9.97 -1.48 -8.29
N THR A 16 9.63 -2.77 -8.26
CA THR A 16 8.30 -3.22 -8.70
C THR A 16 7.20 -2.68 -7.80
N GLY A 17 7.41 -2.65 -6.48
CA GLY A 17 6.47 -2.05 -5.55
C GLY A 17 6.27 -0.56 -5.83
N LEU A 18 7.36 0.20 -5.92
CA LEU A 18 7.37 1.64 -6.18
C LEU A 18 6.66 1.98 -7.49
N LEU A 19 7.10 1.39 -8.61
CA LEU A 19 6.54 1.72 -9.92
C LEU A 19 5.12 1.19 -10.08
N GLY A 20 4.86 -0.03 -9.62
CA GLY A 20 3.59 -0.68 -9.79
C GLY A 20 2.48 -0.07 -8.93
N ILE A 21 2.72 0.08 -7.62
CA ILE A 21 1.75 0.76 -6.74
C ILE A 21 1.68 2.25 -7.05
N GLY A 22 2.78 2.88 -7.46
CA GLY A 22 2.77 4.24 -8.00
C GLY A 22 1.82 4.39 -9.18
N ALA A 23 1.86 3.48 -10.16
CA ALA A 23 0.95 3.49 -11.29
C ALA A 23 -0.53 3.26 -10.89
N VAL A 24 -0.80 2.33 -9.96
CA VAL A 24 -2.16 2.10 -9.44
C VAL A 24 -2.67 3.33 -8.71
N SER A 25 -1.85 3.94 -7.86
CA SER A 25 -2.18 5.15 -7.14
C SER A 25 -2.46 6.31 -8.10
N MET A 26 -1.63 6.49 -9.13
CA MET A 26 -1.87 7.50 -10.18
C MET A 26 -3.19 7.27 -10.91
N ALA A 27 -3.57 6.03 -11.20
CA ALA A 27 -4.87 5.74 -11.79
C ALA A 27 -6.01 6.13 -10.84
N VAL A 28 -5.92 5.75 -9.56
CA VAL A 28 -6.91 6.10 -8.53
C VAL A 28 -7.03 7.61 -8.39
N PHE A 29 -5.93 8.29 -8.08
CA PHE A 29 -5.91 9.74 -7.87
C PHE A 29 -6.18 10.53 -9.15
N GLY A 30 -5.91 9.97 -10.32
CA GLY A 30 -6.41 10.51 -11.59
C GLY A 30 -7.93 10.51 -11.65
N THR A 31 -8.57 9.41 -11.27
CA THR A 31 -10.04 9.40 -11.18
C THR A 31 -10.57 10.32 -10.09
N VAL A 32 -9.86 10.52 -8.98
CA VAL A 32 -10.25 11.52 -7.98
C VAL A 32 -10.13 12.93 -8.56
N ALA A 33 -9.00 13.26 -9.17
CA ALA A 33 -8.70 14.58 -9.70
C ALA A 33 -9.68 15.04 -10.79
N PHE A 34 -10.10 14.12 -11.66
CA PHE A 34 -10.90 14.46 -12.85
C PHE A 34 -12.33 13.91 -12.82
N ALA A 35 -12.59 12.86 -12.05
CA ALA A 35 -13.86 12.14 -12.07
C ALA A 35 -14.54 12.02 -10.68
N GLU A 36 -14.05 12.68 -9.63
CA GLU A 36 -14.69 12.63 -8.30
C GLU A 36 -16.16 13.05 -8.35
N ARG A 37 -16.47 14.22 -8.91
CA ARG A 37 -17.86 14.73 -8.97
C ARG A 37 -18.81 13.79 -9.73
N PRO A 38 -18.52 13.35 -10.98
CA PRO A 38 -19.40 12.43 -11.67
C PRO A 38 -19.49 11.07 -10.97
N LEU A 39 -18.40 10.55 -10.41
CA LEU A 39 -18.38 9.27 -9.71
C LEU A 39 -19.23 9.31 -8.44
N VAL A 40 -19.11 10.37 -7.62
CA VAL A 40 -19.92 10.57 -6.41
C VAL A 40 -21.41 10.72 -6.74
N ARG A 41 -21.75 11.39 -7.85
CA ARG A 41 -23.14 11.48 -8.32
C ARG A 41 -23.70 10.12 -8.76
N ALA A 42 -22.87 9.28 -9.39
CA ALA A 42 -23.29 7.97 -9.88
C ALA A 42 -23.34 6.89 -8.77
N LEU A 43 -22.39 6.90 -7.83
CA LEU A 43 -22.16 5.82 -6.88
C LEU A 43 -22.44 6.19 -5.42
N THR A 44 -22.83 7.42 -5.12
CA THR A 44 -22.82 8.04 -3.76
C THR A 44 -21.38 8.26 -3.24
N PRO A 45 -21.20 9.07 -2.17
CA PRO A 45 -19.87 9.25 -1.56
C PRO A 45 -19.25 7.92 -1.12
N LEU A 46 -20.02 7.07 -0.43
CA LEU A 46 -19.52 5.77 0.05
C LEU A 46 -19.12 4.86 -1.13
N GLY A 47 -19.94 4.80 -2.19
CA GLY A 47 -19.63 3.97 -3.35
C GLY A 47 -18.39 4.45 -4.11
N ALA A 48 -18.13 5.77 -4.18
CA ALA A 48 -16.89 6.30 -4.74
C ALA A 48 -15.65 5.86 -3.94
N TYR A 49 -15.70 5.93 -2.61
CA TYR A 49 -14.61 5.42 -1.75
C TYR A 49 -14.39 3.92 -1.90
N LEU A 50 -15.46 3.13 -1.96
CA LEU A 50 -15.37 1.68 -2.19
C LEU A 50 -14.77 1.37 -3.57
N PHE A 51 -15.14 2.13 -4.60
CA PHE A 51 -14.58 1.99 -5.94
C PHE A 51 -13.05 2.24 -5.95
N TRP A 52 -12.59 3.34 -5.35
CA TRP A 52 -11.16 3.63 -5.26
C TRP A 52 -10.40 2.61 -4.41
N ALA A 53 -11.00 2.17 -3.30
CA ALA A 53 -10.43 1.11 -2.47
C ALA A 53 -10.29 -0.21 -3.25
N LEU A 54 -11.30 -0.56 -4.05
CA LEU A 54 -11.27 -1.75 -4.91
C LEU A 54 -10.17 -1.66 -5.97
N LEU A 55 -9.97 -0.50 -6.60
CA LEU A 55 -8.88 -0.29 -7.56
C LEU A 55 -7.50 -0.53 -6.90
N PHE A 56 -7.28 -0.02 -5.69
CA PHE A 56 -6.05 -0.30 -4.94
C PHE A 56 -5.91 -1.79 -4.58
N MET A 57 -6.97 -2.43 -4.08
CA MET A 57 -6.96 -3.83 -3.68
C MET A 57 -6.63 -4.74 -4.86
N VAL A 58 -7.33 -4.57 -5.98
CA VAL A 58 -7.18 -5.40 -7.18
C VAL A 58 -5.85 -5.08 -7.87
N GLY A 59 -5.63 -3.81 -8.22
CA GLY A 59 -4.43 -3.39 -8.94
C GLY A 59 -3.15 -3.66 -8.16
N GLY A 60 -3.13 -3.27 -6.88
CA GLY A 60 -1.98 -3.49 -6.01
C GLY A 60 -1.73 -4.98 -5.74
N GLY A 61 -2.79 -5.75 -5.49
CA GLY A 61 -2.69 -7.19 -5.27
C GLY A 61 -2.09 -7.90 -6.48
N PHE A 62 -2.58 -7.62 -7.68
CA PHE A 62 -2.07 -8.24 -8.90
C PHE A 62 -0.61 -7.89 -9.17
N ILE A 63 -0.24 -6.61 -9.07
CA ILE A 63 1.13 -6.14 -9.28
C ILE A 63 2.09 -6.81 -8.29
N LEU A 64 1.78 -6.76 -7.01
CA LEU A 64 2.65 -7.31 -5.97
C LEU A 64 2.69 -8.84 -6.00
N SER A 65 1.66 -9.51 -6.53
CA SER A 65 1.69 -10.96 -6.73
C SER A 65 2.80 -11.42 -7.69
N THR A 66 3.31 -10.53 -8.55
CA THR A 66 4.43 -10.83 -9.47
C THR A 66 5.78 -10.94 -8.75
N LEU A 67 5.87 -10.47 -7.51
CA LEU A 67 7.05 -10.60 -6.65
C LEU A 67 7.13 -11.95 -5.93
N LEU A 68 6.06 -12.74 -6.01
CA LEU A 68 6.00 -14.03 -5.33
C LEU A 68 6.78 -15.11 -6.10
N PRO A 69 7.41 -16.05 -5.37
CA PRO A 69 7.93 -17.27 -5.97
C PRO A 69 6.85 -18.04 -6.73
N ALA A 70 7.22 -18.74 -7.79
CA ALA A 70 6.29 -19.53 -8.62
C ALA A 70 5.55 -20.63 -7.84
N THR A 71 6.12 -21.08 -6.72
CA THR A 71 5.53 -22.09 -5.83
C THR A 71 4.36 -21.54 -4.99
N MET A 72 4.20 -20.21 -4.90
CA MET A 72 3.13 -19.57 -4.15
C MET A 72 1.96 -19.18 -5.05
N SER A 73 0.74 -19.33 -4.54
CA SER A 73 -0.47 -18.98 -5.29
C SER A 73 -0.68 -17.46 -5.35
N ARG A 74 -0.51 -16.89 -6.54
CA ARG A 74 -0.73 -15.45 -6.81
C ARG A 74 -2.16 -15.01 -6.50
N LEU A 75 -3.16 -15.81 -6.88
CA LEU A 75 -4.57 -15.48 -6.60
C LEU A 75 -4.88 -15.46 -5.11
N ARG A 76 -4.30 -16.39 -4.33
CA ARG A 76 -4.44 -16.36 -2.87
C ARG A 76 -3.82 -15.08 -2.32
N PHE A 77 -2.63 -14.70 -2.77
CA PHE A 77 -2.03 -13.43 -2.34
C PHE A 77 -2.91 -12.22 -2.65
N VAL A 78 -3.52 -12.13 -3.83
CA VAL A 78 -4.43 -11.03 -4.17
C VAL A 78 -5.56 -10.94 -3.14
N GLY A 79 -6.15 -12.07 -2.74
CA GLY A 79 -7.18 -12.11 -1.70
C GLY A 79 -6.68 -11.63 -0.33
N TYR A 80 -5.50 -12.07 0.10
CA TYR A 80 -4.90 -11.62 1.37
C TYR A 80 -4.54 -10.13 1.31
N PHE A 81 -3.95 -9.66 0.20
CA PHE A 81 -3.63 -8.25 0.02
C PHE A 81 -4.90 -7.39 0.06
N ALA A 82 -5.96 -7.81 -0.63
CA ALA A 82 -7.24 -7.12 -0.59
C ALA A 82 -7.81 -7.04 0.83
N ALA A 83 -7.76 -8.13 1.60
CA ALA A 83 -8.18 -8.15 3.00
C ALA A 83 -7.32 -7.21 3.87
N GLY A 84 -5.99 -7.24 3.71
CA GLY A 84 -5.08 -6.37 4.44
C GLY A 84 -5.30 -4.89 4.11
N PHE A 85 -5.49 -4.56 2.83
CA PHE A 85 -5.76 -3.20 2.39
C PHE A 85 -7.15 -2.73 2.84
N PHE A 86 -8.15 -3.62 2.86
CA PHE A 86 -9.46 -3.32 3.44
C PHE A 86 -9.35 -2.98 4.94
N LEU A 87 -8.60 -3.77 5.70
CA LEU A 87 -8.34 -3.46 7.12
C LEU A 87 -7.61 -2.13 7.29
N TYR A 88 -6.63 -1.85 6.42
CA TYR A 88 -5.96 -0.56 6.38
C TYR A 88 -6.97 0.58 6.16
N SER A 89 -7.81 0.49 5.12
CA SER A 89 -8.82 1.51 4.82
C SER A 89 -9.85 1.65 5.95
N ALA A 90 -10.31 0.55 6.53
CA ALA A 90 -11.25 0.56 7.63
C ALA A 90 -10.66 1.22 8.88
N ALA A 91 -9.41 0.91 9.24
CA ALA A 91 -8.70 1.56 10.33
C ALA A 91 -8.56 3.06 10.08
N TYR A 92 -8.13 3.45 8.88
CA TYR A 92 -8.03 4.86 8.50
C TYR A 92 -9.37 5.58 8.66
N VAL A 93 -10.44 5.02 8.11
CA VAL A 93 -11.80 5.59 8.22
C VAL A 93 -12.24 5.71 9.69
N ALA A 94 -12.04 4.64 10.48
CA ALA A 94 -12.47 4.58 11.88
C ALA A 94 -11.76 5.60 12.77
N PHE A 95 -10.50 5.95 12.50
CA PHE A 95 -9.77 6.97 13.28
C PHE A 95 -9.92 8.38 12.70
N TYR A 96 -9.87 8.50 11.37
CA TYR A 96 -9.86 9.81 10.71
C TYR A 96 -11.22 10.50 10.78
N PHE A 97 -12.33 9.81 10.46
CA PHE A 97 -13.64 10.47 10.39
C PHE A 97 -14.20 10.97 11.72
N PRO A 98 -14.00 10.28 12.87
CA PRO A 98 -14.43 10.81 14.16
C PRO A 98 -13.58 11.97 14.66
N LEU A 99 -12.26 11.94 14.44
CA LEU A 99 -11.34 12.93 14.99
C LEU A 99 -11.11 14.13 14.06
N LYS A 100 -11.16 13.91 12.75
CA LYS A 100 -10.97 14.90 11.66
C LYS A 100 -9.76 15.82 11.87
N ASN A 101 -8.72 15.27 12.49
CA ASN A 101 -7.53 16.01 12.87
C ASN A 101 -6.28 15.18 12.59
N LEU A 102 -5.13 15.79 12.85
CA LEU A 102 -3.84 15.18 12.59
C LEU A 102 -3.64 13.87 13.40
N ALA A 103 -4.15 13.80 14.63
CA ALA A 103 -4.04 12.61 15.46
C ALA A 103 -4.82 11.43 14.86
N GLY A 104 -6.04 11.65 14.38
CA GLY A 104 -6.84 10.62 13.72
C GLY A 104 -6.20 10.09 12.43
N GLU A 105 -5.54 10.95 11.67
CA GLU A 105 -4.78 10.54 10.49
C GLU A 105 -3.58 9.66 10.86
N TRP A 106 -2.78 10.07 11.84
CA TRP A 106 -1.62 9.27 12.29
C TRP A 106 -2.03 7.94 12.89
N LEU A 107 -3.10 7.90 13.69
CA LEU A 107 -3.64 6.66 14.25
C LEU A 107 -4.15 5.74 13.12
N GLY A 108 -4.87 6.30 12.16
CA GLY A 108 -5.34 5.57 10.98
C GLY A 108 -4.20 4.93 10.18
N ILE A 109 -3.18 5.72 9.84
CA ILE A 109 -1.98 5.27 9.13
C ILE A 109 -1.22 4.21 9.94
N GLY A 110 -1.04 4.44 11.24
CA GLY A 110 -0.36 3.55 12.17
C GLY A 110 -1.05 2.18 12.26
N CYS A 111 -2.31 2.18 12.71
CA CYS A 111 -3.10 0.96 12.87
C CYS A 111 -3.30 0.24 11.53
N GLY A 112 -3.52 0.97 10.44
CA GLY A 112 -3.64 0.38 9.11
C GLY A 112 -2.36 -0.31 8.67
N SER A 113 -1.19 0.32 8.85
CA SER A 113 0.10 -0.26 8.45
C SER A 113 0.41 -1.54 9.24
N VAL A 114 0.09 -1.56 10.53
CA VAL A 114 0.20 -2.74 11.39
C VAL A 114 -0.75 -3.84 10.92
N GLY A 115 -2.01 -3.53 10.62
CA GLY A 115 -2.99 -4.49 10.12
C GLY A 115 -2.57 -5.12 8.79
N LEU A 116 -2.09 -4.30 7.85
CA LEU A 116 -1.58 -4.77 6.57
C LEU A 116 -0.35 -5.68 6.75
N ALA A 117 0.59 -5.30 7.61
CA ALA A 117 1.75 -6.13 7.95
C ALA A 117 1.35 -7.48 8.57
N ALA A 118 0.32 -7.50 9.43
CA ALA A 118 -0.16 -8.72 10.07
C ALA A 118 -0.75 -9.69 9.04
N VAL A 119 -1.51 -9.19 8.06
CA VAL A 119 -2.07 -10.02 6.99
C VAL A 119 -0.96 -10.57 6.08
N LEU A 120 0.06 -9.78 5.77
CA LEU A 120 1.23 -10.26 5.03
C LEU A 120 2.00 -11.32 5.84
N ALA A 121 2.27 -11.08 7.12
CA ALA A 121 2.90 -12.06 8.01
C ALA A 121 2.13 -13.38 8.06
N ALA A 122 0.80 -13.32 8.14
CA ALA A 122 -0.07 -14.50 8.09
C ALA A 122 0.03 -15.24 6.76
N TYR A 123 0.00 -14.53 5.63
CA TYR A 123 0.12 -15.14 4.29
C TYR A 123 1.45 -15.87 4.09
N PHE A 124 2.56 -15.21 4.43
CA PHE A 124 3.91 -15.77 4.31
C PHE A 124 4.27 -16.72 5.45
N LYS A 125 3.40 -16.88 6.46
CA LYS A 125 3.64 -17.64 7.70
C LYS A 125 4.93 -17.23 8.40
N ASN A 126 5.24 -15.93 8.37
CA ASN A 126 6.50 -15.36 8.86
C ASN A 126 6.24 -14.23 9.85
N TRP A 127 5.85 -14.61 11.06
CA TRP A 127 5.56 -13.67 12.15
C TRP A 127 6.81 -13.07 12.79
N THR A 128 7.99 -13.66 12.61
CA THR A 128 9.24 -13.07 13.12
C THR A 128 9.62 -11.81 12.35
N ALA A 129 9.27 -11.72 11.07
CA ALA A 129 9.44 -10.52 10.25
C ALA A 129 8.39 -9.42 10.52
N PHE A 130 7.30 -9.73 11.23
CA PHE A 130 6.16 -8.82 11.41
C PHE A 130 6.55 -7.43 11.95
N PRO A 131 7.34 -7.29 13.03
CA PRO A 131 7.68 -5.96 13.57
C PRO A 131 8.42 -5.09 12.55
N VAL A 132 9.35 -5.69 11.79
CA VAL A 132 10.14 -4.97 10.79
C VAL A 132 9.31 -4.62 9.56
N MET A 133 8.40 -5.50 9.14
CA MET A 133 7.43 -5.20 8.07
C MET A 133 6.49 -4.06 8.45
N ALA A 134 5.94 -4.10 9.67
CA ALA A 134 5.06 -3.05 10.18
C ALA A 134 5.77 -1.70 10.24
N LEU A 135 7.02 -1.68 10.72
CA LEU A 135 7.84 -0.48 10.76
C LEU A 135 8.16 0.06 9.35
N ALA A 136 8.56 -0.82 8.42
CA ALA A 136 8.85 -0.43 7.04
C ALA A 136 7.61 0.18 6.35
N LEU A 137 6.45 -0.46 6.52
CA LEU A 137 5.19 0.05 5.99
C LEU A 137 4.81 1.38 6.64
N LEU A 138 4.94 1.52 7.95
CA LEU A 138 4.63 2.76 8.66
C LEU A 138 5.50 3.91 8.17
N ILE A 139 6.82 3.73 8.08
CA ILE A 139 7.75 4.76 7.61
C ILE A 139 7.40 5.18 6.18
N ALA A 140 7.17 4.21 5.29
CA ALA A 140 6.76 4.47 3.91
C ALA A 140 5.44 5.25 3.82
N ASN A 141 4.45 4.86 4.62
CA ASN A 141 3.14 5.51 4.64
C ASN A 141 3.23 6.95 5.17
N VAL A 142 4.00 7.16 6.25
CA VAL A 142 4.27 8.48 6.84
C VAL A 142 4.99 9.37 5.84
N ALA A 143 6.00 8.84 5.13
CA ALA A 143 6.72 9.56 4.10
C ALA A 143 5.79 9.99 2.96
N GLY A 144 4.99 9.06 2.43
CA GLY A 144 4.05 9.35 1.34
C GLY A 144 2.95 10.34 1.74
N TYR A 145 2.33 10.17 2.90
CA TYR A 145 1.31 11.10 3.41
C TYR A 145 1.90 12.48 3.72
N GLY A 146 3.05 12.53 4.39
CA GLY A 146 3.70 13.77 4.78
C GLY A 146 4.14 14.59 3.56
N THR A 147 4.84 13.96 2.62
CA THR A 147 5.32 14.63 1.41
C THR A 147 4.17 14.98 0.46
N GLY A 148 3.18 14.09 0.29
CA GLY A 148 1.97 14.36 -0.46
C GLY A 148 1.21 15.56 0.10
N ARG A 149 1.03 15.63 1.42
CA ARG A 149 0.38 16.77 2.10
C ARG A 149 1.12 18.07 1.84
N LEU A 150 2.45 18.09 1.95
CA LEU A 150 3.25 19.28 1.66
C LEU A 150 3.06 19.76 0.21
N LEU A 151 3.03 18.83 -0.76
CA LEU A 151 2.78 19.19 -2.16
C LEU A 151 1.36 19.70 -2.39
N TRP A 152 0.36 19.10 -1.76
CA TRP A 152 -1.04 19.51 -1.88
C TRP A 152 -1.27 20.95 -1.42
N THR A 153 -0.50 21.45 -0.45
CA THR A 153 -0.64 22.84 0.02
C THR A 153 -0.01 23.88 -0.92
N ILE A 154 0.86 23.46 -1.84
CA ILE A 154 1.59 24.37 -2.74
C ILE A 154 1.18 24.25 -4.21
N VAL A 155 0.60 23.12 -4.63
CA VAL A 155 0.14 22.90 -6.02
C VAL A 155 -1.39 22.82 -6.06
N PRO A 156 -2.08 23.69 -6.83
CA PRO A 156 -3.53 23.66 -6.91
C PRO A 156 -4.06 22.39 -7.63
N PRO A 157 -5.33 22.01 -7.38
CA PRO A 157 -6.01 20.96 -8.14
C PRO A 157 -6.12 21.33 -9.63
N PRO A 158 -6.11 20.34 -10.57
CA PRO A 158 -6.04 18.89 -10.34
C PRO A 158 -4.61 18.37 -10.12
N ASN A 159 -3.58 19.14 -10.48
CA ASN A 159 -2.18 18.70 -10.48
C ASN A 159 -1.68 18.32 -9.08
N GLY A 160 -2.09 19.05 -8.05
CA GLY A 160 -1.77 18.71 -6.66
C GLY A 160 -2.27 17.31 -6.28
N MET A 161 -3.42 16.87 -6.81
CA MET A 161 -4.01 15.56 -6.48
C MET A 161 -3.21 14.43 -7.13
N LEU A 162 -2.79 14.66 -8.37
CA LEU A 162 -1.94 13.73 -9.11
C LEU A 162 -0.57 13.57 -8.43
N LEU A 163 0.06 14.68 -8.05
CA LEU A 163 1.34 14.64 -7.35
C LEU A 163 1.23 13.98 -5.97
N TRP A 164 0.13 14.23 -5.25
CA TRP A 164 -0.18 13.53 -4.01
C TRP A 164 -0.27 12.02 -4.25
N GLY A 165 -1.05 11.60 -5.24
CA GLY A 165 -1.21 10.19 -5.62
C GLY A 165 0.10 9.53 -6.05
N LEU A 166 0.94 10.25 -6.80
CA LEU A 166 2.25 9.77 -7.22
C LEU A 166 3.12 9.46 -6.01
N LEU A 167 3.35 10.45 -5.14
CA LEU A 167 4.23 10.31 -3.97
C LEU A 167 3.71 9.26 -2.99
N TYR A 168 2.42 9.32 -2.68
CA TYR A 168 1.78 8.33 -1.82
C TYR A 168 1.96 6.92 -2.37
N GLY A 169 1.70 6.73 -3.66
CA GLY A 169 1.79 5.44 -4.32
C GLY A 169 3.21 4.90 -4.40
N THR A 170 4.19 5.75 -4.72
CA THR A 170 5.59 5.33 -4.82
C THR A 170 6.17 4.96 -3.47
N ASP A 171 5.89 5.76 -2.43
CA ASP A 171 6.43 5.51 -1.09
C ASP A 171 5.78 4.27 -0.47
N LEU A 172 4.44 4.20 -0.48
CA LEU A 172 3.72 3.00 -0.02
C LEU A 172 4.14 1.76 -0.81
N GLY A 173 4.31 1.90 -2.12
CA GLY A 173 4.80 0.86 -3.01
C GLY A 173 6.16 0.33 -2.63
N ALA A 174 7.13 1.21 -2.36
CA ALA A 174 8.45 0.84 -1.87
C ALA A 174 8.36 0.10 -0.52
N GLY A 175 7.53 0.58 0.40
CA GLY A 175 7.26 -0.06 1.68
C GLY A 175 6.67 -1.47 1.54
N LEU A 176 5.71 -1.65 0.63
CA LEU A 176 5.09 -2.95 0.32
C LEU A 176 6.09 -3.91 -0.32
N GLY A 177 6.91 -3.43 -1.26
CA GLY A 177 8.01 -4.19 -1.83
C GLY A 177 8.99 -4.66 -0.76
N MET A 178 9.42 -3.76 0.13
CA MET A 178 10.30 -4.07 1.25
C MET A 178 9.66 -5.10 2.21
N ALA A 179 8.37 -4.96 2.53
CA ALA A 179 7.67 -5.90 3.38
C ALA A 179 7.62 -7.32 2.78
N ILE A 180 7.35 -7.45 1.47
CA ILE A 180 7.37 -8.74 0.78
C ILE A 180 8.78 -9.34 0.75
N TYR A 181 9.80 -8.52 0.52
CA TYR A 181 11.20 -8.96 0.60
C TYR A 181 11.53 -9.53 1.99
N LEU A 182 11.19 -8.79 3.06
CA LEU A 182 11.42 -9.23 4.44
C LEU A 182 10.66 -10.53 4.76
N ALA A 183 9.40 -10.63 4.33
CA ALA A 183 8.57 -11.81 4.54
C ALA A 183 9.13 -13.06 3.85
N THR A 184 9.71 -12.90 2.67
CA THR A 184 10.26 -14.01 1.88
C THR A 184 11.69 -14.39 2.29
N LYS A 185 12.53 -13.40 2.66
CA LYS A 185 13.91 -13.63 3.10
C LYS A 185 14.02 -14.40 4.41
N SER A 186 13.17 -14.11 5.38
CA SER A 186 13.26 -14.72 6.72
C SER A 186 12.44 -16.02 6.85
N SER A 187 11.96 -16.59 5.74
CA SER A 187 11.21 -17.84 5.79
C SER A 187 12.17 -19.02 6.08
N PRO A 188 11.91 -19.83 7.13
CA PRO A 188 12.77 -20.97 7.50
C PRO A 188 12.82 -22.08 6.44
N ASN A 189 12.00 -21.99 5.38
CA ASN A 189 12.02 -22.90 4.24
C ASN A 189 12.96 -22.47 3.09
N SER A 190 13.70 -21.36 3.21
CA SER A 190 14.63 -20.92 2.15
C SER A 190 15.94 -21.73 2.06
N GLU A 191 16.11 -22.72 2.95
CA GLU A 191 17.30 -23.60 3.02
C GLU A 191 16.99 -25.09 2.77
N ARG A 192 15.81 -25.43 2.23
CA ARG A 192 15.48 -26.79 1.77
C ARG A 192 15.07 -26.79 0.31
#